data_AF-A0ABD2P006-F1
#
_entry.id   AF-A0ABD2P006-F1
#
_cell.length_a   1.000
_cell.length_b   1.000
_cell.length_c   1.000
_cell.angle_alpha   90.00
_cell.angle_beta   90.00
_cell.angle_gamma   90.00
#
_symmetry.space_group_name_H-M   'P 1'
#
loop_
_entity.id
_entity.type
_entity.pdbx_description
1 polymer ?
#
loop_
_entity_poly.entity_id
_entity_poly.type
_entity_poly.pdbx_seq_one_letter_code
_entity_poly.pdbx_strand_id
1 'polypeptide(L)'
;MKNRITYICSDRFLKGSLKKLFSIFVNDGYPKHFLKKAIYSTPFFDGPTDDLPLIDVNYKKIPMVGNITDMILILLRGYPEINGTRYNSKKCSCLYPPLKDRTPVEFKYNVVYKTPCLGCNGCYIGQTQ
;
A
#
# COMPACT_ATOMS: atom_id res chain seq x y z
N MET A 1 -0.46 6.95 -28.00
CA MET A 1 0.79 6.57 -28.71
C MET A 1 0.57 5.21 -29.38
N LYS A 2 0.78 5.03 -30.69
CA LYS A 2 0.63 3.70 -31.33
C LYS A 2 1.60 2.72 -30.68
N ASN A 3 1.09 1.56 -30.24
CA ASN A 3 1.80 0.52 -29.48
C ASN A 3 3.15 0.13 -30.11
N ARG A 4 4.25 0.76 -29.67
CA ARG A 4 5.60 0.40 -30.13
C ARG A 4 5.95 -1.04 -29.77
N ILE A 5 5.38 -1.56 -28.69
CA ILE A 5 5.65 -2.92 -28.18
C ILE A 5 5.14 -3.99 -29.16
N THR A 6 4.00 -3.79 -29.82
CA THR A 6 3.48 -4.75 -30.81
C THR A 6 4.26 -4.71 -32.12
N TYR A 7 5.06 -3.66 -32.36
CA TYR A 7 5.90 -3.54 -33.56
C TYR A 7 7.33 -4.06 -33.34
N ILE A 8 7.84 -3.97 -32.10
CA ILE A 8 9.19 -4.42 -31.72
C ILE A 8 9.21 -5.93 -31.41
N CYS A 9 8.08 -6.48 -31.00
CA CYS A 9 7.98 -7.84 -30.50
C CYS A 9 7.34 -8.76 -31.53
N SER A 10 8.03 -9.85 -31.92
CA SER A 10 7.42 -10.86 -32.79
C SER A 10 6.22 -11.53 -32.10
N ASP A 11 5.16 -11.85 -32.85
CA ASP A 11 3.95 -12.50 -32.32
C ASP A 11 4.25 -13.77 -31.51
N ARG A 12 5.28 -14.52 -31.94
CA ARG A 12 5.74 -15.73 -31.26
C ARG A 12 6.35 -15.43 -29.89
N PHE A 13 7.16 -14.37 -29.79
CA PHE A 13 7.76 -13.94 -28.53
C PHE A 13 6.72 -13.35 -27.59
N LEU A 14 5.77 -12.56 -28.10
CA LEU A 14 4.69 -11.98 -27.31
C LEU A 14 3.83 -13.08 -26.66
N LYS A 15 3.38 -14.07 -27.44
CA LYS A 15 2.60 -15.21 -26.93
C LYS A 15 3.37 -16.04 -25.90
N GLY A 16 4.67 -16.25 -26.12
CA GLY A 16 5.55 -16.96 -25.17
C GLY A 16 5.67 -16.22 -23.84
N SER A 17 5.85 -14.91 -23.89
CA SER A 17 5.98 -14.05 -22.71
C SER A 17 4.69 -13.92 -21.91
N LEU A 18 3.54 -13.76 -22.57
CA LEU A 18 2.23 -13.74 -21.88
C LEU A 18 1.93 -15.07 -21.18
N LYS A 19 2.32 -16.20 -21.78
CA LYS A 19 2.17 -17.52 -21.15
C LYS A 19 3.06 -17.67 -19.92
N LYS A 20 4.31 -17.20 -19.97
CA LYS A 20 5.21 -17.16 -18.80
C LYS A 20 4.65 -16.27 -17.70
N LEU A 21 4.19 -15.08 -18.04
CA LEU A 21 3.58 -14.14 -17.10
C LEU A 21 2.35 -14.73 -16.41
N PHE A 22 1.47 -15.39 -17.18
CA PHE A 22 0.31 -16.09 -16.64
C PHE A 22 0.73 -17.19 -15.64
N SER A 23 1.77 -17.96 -15.94
CA SER A 23 2.24 -19.01 -15.02
C SER A 23 2.79 -18.46 -13.70
N ILE A 24 3.50 -17.33 -13.73
CA ILE A 24 4.04 -16.68 -12.53
C ILE A 24 2.89 -16.27 -11.62
N PHE A 25 1.90 -15.54 -12.14
CA PHE A 25 0.77 -15.09 -11.33
C PHE A 25 -0.11 -16.23 -10.81
N VAL A 26 -0.26 -17.32 -11.56
CA VAL A 26 -0.98 -18.50 -11.05
C VAL A 26 -0.21 -19.14 -9.89
N ASN A 27 1.11 -19.21 -9.97
CA ASN A 27 1.95 -19.73 -8.88
C ASN A 27 1.91 -18.84 -7.63
N ASP A 28 1.75 -17.52 -7.82
CA ASP A 28 1.57 -16.55 -6.74
C ASP A 28 0.13 -16.52 -6.16
N GLY A 29 -0.76 -17.42 -6.61
CA GLY A 29 -2.09 -17.60 -6.04
C GLY A 29 -3.18 -16.70 -6.65
N TYR A 30 -2.92 -16.02 -7.77
CA TYR A 30 -3.92 -15.15 -8.40
C TYR A 30 -5.03 -15.95 -9.12
N PRO A 31 -6.30 -15.52 -9.07
CA PRO A 31 -7.41 -16.22 -9.72
C PRO A 31 -7.28 -16.30 -11.25
N LYS A 32 -7.35 -17.51 -11.80
CA LYS A 32 -7.21 -17.78 -13.25
C LYS A 32 -8.21 -16.98 -14.11
N HIS A 33 -9.45 -16.82 -13.65
CA HIS A 33 -10.49 -16.09 -14.38
C HIS A 33 -10.15 -14.60 -14.52
N PHE A 34 -9.62 -13.98 -13.45
CA PHE A 34 -9.15 -12.60 -13.47
C PHE A 34 -7.96 -12.44 -14.42
N LEU A 35 -6.97 -13.32 -14.34
CA LEU A 35 -5.77 -13.27 -15.19
C LEU A 35 -6.10 -13.42 -16.68
N LYS A 36 -7.06 -14.29 -17.04
CA LYS A 36 -7.50 -14.44 -18.44
C LYS A 36 -8.08 -13.13 -19.00
N LYS A 37 -8.83 -12.40 -18.18
CA LYS A 37 -9.39 -11.10 -18.53
C LYS A 37 -8.31 -10.03 -18.62
N ALA A 38 -7.41 -9.96 -17.64
CA ALA A 38 -6.38 -8.93 -17.54
C ALA A 38 -5.25 -9.05 -18.57
N ILE A 39 -4.84 -10.29 -18.91
CA ILE A 39 -3.66 -10.54 -19.78
C ILE A 39 -4.07 -10.69 -21.25
N TYR A 40 -5.22 -11.31 -21.54
CA TYR A 40 -5.59 -11.69 -22.91
C TYR A 40 -6.82 -10.96 -23.47
N SER A 41 -7.59 -10.25 -22.63
CA SER A 41 -8.89 -9.66 -23.05
C SER A 41 -8.90 -8.13 -23.08
N THR A 42 -7.80 -7.47 -22.74
CA THR A 42 -7.73 -6.01 -22.72
C THR A 42 -7.11 -5.48 -24.03
N PRO A 43 -7.85 -4.75 -24.88
CA PRO A 43 -7.18 -3.69 -25.63
C PRO A 43 -6.59 -2.77 -24.57
N PHE A 44 -5.28 -2.47 -24.66
CA PHE A 44 -4.60 -1.57 -23.73
C PHE A 44 -5.51 -0.38 -23.38
N PHE A 45 -6.04 -0.36 -22.15
CA PHE A 45 -6.61 0.86 -21.59
C PHE A 45 -5.45 1.55 -20.93
N ASP A 46 -4.80 2.45 -21.65
CA ASP A 46 -3.68 3.28 -21.16
C ASP A 46 -4.11 4.26 -20.04
N GLY A 47 -5.30 4.07 -19.43
CA GLY A 47 -5.96 5.11 -18.66
C GLY A 47 -6.29 6.33 -19.52
N PRO A 48 -6.98 7.34 -18.98
CA PRO A 48 -6.67 8.69 -19.41
C PRO A 48 -5.16 8.90 -19.22
N THR A 49 -4.44 9.21 -20.30
CA THR A 49 -3.13 9.86 -20.15
C THR A 49 -3.47 11.19 -19.50
N ASP A 50 -3.07 11.40 -18.25
CA ASP A 50 -3.29 12.66 -17.54
C ASP A 50 -2.47 13.76 -18.23
N ASP A 51 -2.93 14.23 -19.39
CA ASP A 51 -2.58 15.53 -19.98
C ASP A 51 -3.35 16.66 -19.26
N LEU A 52 -4.02 16.33 -18.15
CA LEU A 52 -4.51 17.31 -17.19
C LEU A 52 -3.27 18.02 -16.62
N PRO A 53 -3.27 19.37 -16.53
CA PRO A 53 -2.20 20.06 -15.83
C PRO A 53 -2.06 19.42 -14.45
N LEU A 54 -0.85 18.97 -14.11
CA LEU A 54 -0.51 18.51 -12.77
C LEU A 54 -0.77 19.66 -11.82
N ILE A 55 -1.99 19.73 -11.27
CA ILE A 55 -2.31 20.63 -10.18
C ILE A 55 -1.46 20.13 -9.02
N ASP A 56 -0.53 20.95 -8.54
CA ASP A 56 0.27 20.63 -7.37
C ASP A 56 -0.64 20.64 -6.15
N VAL A 57 -1.24 19.48 -5.85
CA VAL A 57 -2.21 19.34 -4.76
C VAL A 57 -1.47 19.24 -3.44
N ASN A 58 -1.59 20.29 -2.63
CA ASN A 58 -1.12 20.31 -1.26
C ASN A 58 -2.09 19.56 -0.33
N TYR A 59 -1.68 18.36 0.09
CA TYR A 59 -2.46 17.57 1.03
C TYR A 59 -2.28 18.08 2.47
N LYS A 60 -3.40 18.39 3.14
CA LYS A 60 -3.42 18.80 4.54
C LYS A 60 -4.26 17.84 5.37
N LYS A 61 -3.79 17.52 6.57
CA LYS A 61 -4.48 16.65 7.54
C LYS A 61 -5.21 17.52 8.55
N ILE A 62 -6.51 17.28 8.74
CA ILE A 62 -7.37 18.05 9.63
C ILE A 62 -7.96 17.10 10.68
N PRO A 63 -7.83 17.42 11.98
CA PRO A 63 -8.38 16.58 13.03
C PRO A 63 -9.90 16.55 12.91
N MET A 64 -10.50 15.37 13.05
CA MET A 64 -11.94 15.20 13.05
C MET A 64 -12.55 15.74 14.35
N VAL A 65 -12.83 17.03 14.34
CA VAL A 65 -13.55 17.78 15.38
C VAL A 65 -14.90 18.18 14.81
N GLY A 66 -15.96 17.42 15.15
CA GLY A 66 -17.38 17.65 14.87
C GLY A 66 -17.73 18.62 13.72
N ASN A 67 -18.68 19.51 13.96
CA ASN A 67 -19.20 20.47 12.98
C ASN A 67 -18.13 21.39 12.35
N ILE A 68 -16.98 21.57 13.02
CA ILE A 68 -15.90 22.45 12.58
C ILE A 68 -15.15 21.87 11.38
N THR A 69 -14.89 20.56 11.39
CA THR A 69 -14.10 19.92 10.33
C THR A 69 -14.82 19.98 8.99
N ASP A 70 -16.14 19.78 9.02
CA ASP A 70 -16.95 19.82 7.80
C ASP A 70 -17.05 21.25 7.24
N MET A 71 -17.18 22.27 8.11
CA MET A 71 -17.10 23.67 7.67
C MET A 71 -15.76 23.99 7.01
N ILE A 72 -14.65 23.56 7.61
CA ILE A 72 -13.30 23.79 7.03
C ILE A 72 -13.18 23.08 5.67
N LEU A 73 -13.62 21.83 5.56
CA LEU A 73 -13.58 21.10 4.28
C LEU A 73 -14.46 21.76 3.21
N ILE A 74 -15.62 22.30 3.58
CA ILE A 74 -16.48 23.06 2.67
C ILE A 74 -15.76 24.33 2.19
N LEU A 75 -15.12 25.08 3.09
CA LEU A 75 -14.34 26.26 2.73
C LEU A 75 -13.16 25.91 1.81
N LEU A 76 -12.48 24.79 2.05
CA LEU A 76 -11.34 24.34 1.25
C LEU A 76 -11.73 23.86 -0.16
N ARG A 77 -13.00 23.48 -0.41
CA ARG A 77 -13.46 23.13 -1.77
C ARG A 77 -13.34 24.28 -2.76
N GLY A 78 -13.30 25.53 -2.29
CA GLY A 78 -13.06 26.69 -3.14
C GLY A 78 -11.62 26.80 -3.65
N TYR A 79 -10.69 26.02 -3.12
CA TYR A 79 -9.26 26.07 -3.43
C TYR A 79 -8.80 24.73 -4.01
N PRO A 80 -8.72 24.59 -5.34
CA PRO A 80 -8.38 23.31 -5.99
C PRO A 80 -6.95 22.83 -5.71
N GLU A 81 -6.07 23.73 -5.25
CA GLU A 81 -4.69 23.44 -4.87
C GLU A 81 -4.57 22.76 -3.50
N ILE A 82 -5.62 22.78 -2.66
CA ILE A 82 -5.57 22.26 -1.29
C ILE A 82 -6.58 21.14 -1.12
N ASN A 83 -6.08 19.94 -0.84
CA ASN A 83 -6.94 18.82 -0.51
C ASN A 83 -6.88 18.50 0.99
N GLY A 84 -8.00 18.72 1.67
CA GLY A 84 -8.15 18.44 3.09
C GLY A 84 -8.58 17.00 3.34
N THR A 85 -7.83 16.29 4.19
CA THR A 85 -8.16 14.93 4.63
C THR A 85 -8.50 14.91 6.11
N ARG A 86 -9.47 14.07 6.50
CA ARG A 86 -9.87 13.88 7.90
C ARG A 86 -8.91 12.88 8.55
N TYR A 87 -8.49 13.14 9.79
CA TYR A 87 -7.82 12.13 10.61
C TYR A 87 -8.42 12.08 12.02
N ASN A 88 -8.38 10.89 12.63
CA ASN A 88 -8.79 10.71 14.00
C ASN A 88 -7.63 11.07 14.95
N SER A 89 -7.88 11.98 15.89
CA SER A 89 -6.90 12.34 16.93
C SER A 89 -6.84 11.35 18.08
N LYS A 90 -7.87 10.51 18.24
CA LYS A 90 -7.91 9.48 19.29
C LYS A 90 -7.01 8.31 18.89
N LYS A 91 -5.99 8.05 19.70
CA LYS A 91 -5.16 6.85 19.59
C LYS A 91 -5.96 5.62 20.04
N CYS A 92 -5.62 4.44 19.52
CA CYS A 92 -6.24 3.18 19.98
C CYS A 92 -6.12 2.98 21.50
N SER A 93 -5.04 3.47 22.11
CA SER A 93 -4.83 3.45 23.56
C SER A 93 -5.86 4.26 24.37
N CYS A 94 -6.57 5.19 23.73
CA CYS A 94 -7.66 5.95 24.36
C CYS A 94 -9.00 5.21 24.29
N LEU A 95 -9.13 4.25 23.38
CA LEU A 95 -10.37 3.47 23.17
C LEU A 95 -10.34 2.13 23.88
N TYR A 96 -9.14 1.55 24.02
CA TYR A 96 -8.95 0.23 24.60
C TYR A 96 -7.95 0.31 25.75
N PRO A 97 -8.26 -0.31 26.91
CA PRO A 97 -7.25 -0.51 27.93
C PRO A 97 -6.14 -1.41 27.38
N PRO A 98 -4.89 -1.27 27.88
CA PRO A 98 -3.83 -2.19 27.49
C PRO A 98 -4.25 -3.63 27.86
N LEU A 99 -4.20 -4.54 26.88
CA LEU A 99 -4.55 -5.95 27.08
C LEU A 99 -3.50 -6.70 27.91
N LYS A 100 -2.25 -6.20 27.89
CA LYS A 100 -1.11 -6.79 28.59
C LYS A 100 -0.71 -5.89 29.75
N ASP A 101 -0.28 -6.52 30.84
CA ASP A 101 0.35 -5.82 31.94
C ASP A 101 1.59 -5.07 31.48
N ARG A 102 1.86 -3.94 32.12
CA ARG A 102 3.07 -3.18 31.87
C ARG A 102 4.26 -3.98 32.37
N THR A 103 5.25 -4.20 31.50
CA THR A 103 6.55 -4.75 31.91
C THR A 103 7.14 -3.85 33.01
N PRO A 104 7.56 -4.40 34.16
CA PRO A 104 8.23 -3.63 35.20
C PRO A 104 9.50 -2.98 34.65
N VAL A 105 9.91 -1.85 35.25
CA VAL A 105 11.02 -1.03 34.72
C VAL A 105 12.33 -1.81 34.71
N GLU A 106 12.52 -2.70 35.68
CA GLU A 106 13.73 -3.52 35.79
C GLU A 106 13.90 -4.50 34.62
N PHE A 107 12.81 -4.85 33.93
CA PHE A 107 12.81 -5.79 32.81
C PHE A 107 12.68 -5.12 31.43
N LYS A 108 12.79 -3.78 31.35
CA LYS A 108 12.72 -3.06 30.06
C LYS A 108 14.08 -2.94 29.39
N TYR A 109 15.12 -2.70 30.19
CA TYR A 109 16.45 -2.33 29.73
C TYR A 109 17.43 -3.48 30.03
N ASN A 110 18.43 -3.66 29.16
CA ASN A 110 19.48 -4.67 29.33
C ASN A 110 18.99 -6.11 29.43
N VAL A 111 17.82 -6.43 28.85
CA VAL A 111 17.33 -7.80 28.77
C VAL A 111 17.96 -8.49 27.57
N VAL A 112 18.82 -9.48 27.84
CA VAL A 112 19.37 -10.36 26.80
C VAL A 112 18.36 -11.48 26.52
N TYR A 113 17.91 -11.57 25.27
CA TYR A 113 16.98 -12.62 24.85
C TYR A 113 17.55 -13.44 23.69
N LYS A 114 17.18 -14.71 23.67
CA LYS A 114 17.56 -15.67 22.62
C LYS A 114 16.30 -16.14 21.91
N THR A 115 16.27 -16.01 20.59
CA THR A 115 15.19 -16.53 19.74
C THR A 115 15.77 -17.62 18.83
N PRO A 116 15.39 -18.89 19.01
CA PRO A 116 15.87 -19.98 18.15
C PRO A 116 15.30 -19.83 16.73
N CYS A 117 16.09 -20.17 15.71
CA CYS A 117 15.57 -20.27 14.35
C CYS A 117 14.71 -21.54 14.22
N LEU A 118 13.54 -21.43 13.60
CA LEU A 118 12.63 -22.58 13.43
C LEU A 118 13.13 -23.60 12.39
N GLY A 119 14.14 -23.26 11.58
CA GLY A 119 14.61 -24.08 10.46
C GLY A 119 16.10 -24.42 10.45
N CYS A 120 16.87 -24.04 11.48
CA CYS A 120 18.29 -24.41 11.61
C CYS A 120 18.77 -24.31 13.06
N ASN A 121 20.00 -24.78 13.34
CA ASN A 121 20.63 -24.69 14.67
C ASN A 121 21.09 -23.27 15.06
N GLY A 122 20.79 -22.26 14.24
CA GLY A 122 21.08 -20.88 14.52
C GLY A 122 20.16 -20.28 15.59
N CYS A 123 20.64 -19.25 16.28
CA CYS A 123 19.82 -18.46 17.18
C CYS A 123 20.15 -16.98 17.06
N TYR A 124 19.12 -16.14 17.15
CA TYR A 124 19.28 -14.70 17.27
C TYR A 124 19.43 -14.34 18.75
N ILE A 125 20.45 -13.55 19.07
CA ILE A 125 20.64 -13.00 20.42
C ILE A 125 20.53 -11.48 20.29
N GLY A 126 19.62 -10.89 21.04
CA GLY A 126 19.40 -9.45 21.09
C GLY A 126 19.43 -8.95 22.52
N GLN A 127 19.70 -7.66 22.69
CA GLN A 127 19.62 -6.96 23.97
C GLN A 127 18.70 -5.74 23.81
N THR A 128 17.81 -5.52 24.78
CA THR A 128 17.03 -4.28 24.83
C THR A 128 17.91 -3.12 25.29
N GLN A 129 17.88 -2.00 24.56
CA GLN A 129 18.54 -0.75 24.96
C GLN A 129 17.77 -0.07 26.08
#